data_AF-A0A970H950-F1
#
_entry.id   AF-A0A970H950-F1
#
_cell.length_a   1.000
_cell.length_b   1.000
_cell.length_c   1.000
_cell.angle_alpha   90.00
_cell.angle_beta   90.00
_cell.angle_gamma   90.00
#
_symmetry.space_group_name_H-M   'P 1'
#
loop_
_entity.id
_entity.type
_entity.pdbx_description
1 polymer ?
#
loop_
_entity_poly.entity_id
_entity_poly.type
_entity_poly.pdbx_seq_one_letter_code
_entity_poly.pdbx_strand_id
1 'polypeptide(L)'
;MRRRWLFVALLLSLGLNAGLLGAWLYRQQHRPPARPFPWGEGKRPFVTMADRLELASPVRERFLEQQRIFFALTEADRCELAEARRELREELARPEPDPARIDELLSESAELNAALDRAFVENVLVTCELLGPEERQRYLSLLPRMRPPAAGPPRPPGGAPSR
;
A
#
# COMPACT_ATOMS: atom_id res chain seq x y z
N MET A 1 50.10 0.57 15.71
CA MET A 1 49.03 -0.44 15.53
C MET A 1 47.65 0.17 15.28
N ARG A 2 47.21 1.22 16.00
CA ARG A 2 45.87 1.85 15.83
C ARG A 2 45.53 2.33 14.41
N ARG A 3 46.50 2.84 13.65
CA ARG A 3 46.28 3.37 12.28
C ARG A 3 45.90 2.29 11.26
N ARG A 4 46.36 1.05 11.45
CA ARG A 4 46.03 -0.09 10.55
C ARG A 4 44.60 -0.59 10.78
N TRP A 5 44.14 -0.59 12.02
CA TRP A 5 42.76 -0.96 12.37
C TRP A 5 41.72 0.02 11.85
N LEU A 6 42.02 1.32 11.85
CA LEU A 6 41.14 2.34 11.26
C LEU A 6 40.92 2.10 9.76
N PHE A 7 41.98 1.71 9.04
CA PHE A 7 41.88 1.36 7.61
C PHE A 7 40.98 0.15 7.37
N VAL A 8 41.12 -0.89 8.20
CA VAL A 8 40.28 -2.09 8.13
C VAL A 8 38.81 -1.75 8.40
N ALA A 9 38.53 -0.97 9.45
CA ALA A 9 37.17 -0.55 9.77
C ALA A 9 36.54 0.31 8.67
N LEU A 10 37.33 1.19 8.04
CA LEU A 10 36.86 2.01 6.91
C LEU A 10 36.48 1.15 5.70
N LEU A 11 37.33 0.19 5.32
CA LEU A 11 37.04 -0.72 4.21
C LEU A 11 35.80 -1.57 4.48
N LEU A 12 35.64 -2.04 5.73
CA LEU A 12 34.48 -2.84 6.12
C LEU A 12 33.17 -2.02 6.04
N SER A 13 33.20 -0.78 6.54
CA SER A 13 32.07 0.15 6.44
C SER A 13 31.73 0.49 4.99
N LEU A 14 32.73 0.76 4.16
CA LEU A 14 32.52 1.06 2.75
C LEU A 14 31.92 -0.14 2.00
N GLY A 15 32.41 -1.35 2.29
CA GLY A 15 31.86 -2.59 1.74
C GLY A 15 30.41 -2.83 2.14
N LEU A 16 30.05 -2.58 3.40
CA LEU A 16 28.68 -2.72 3.90
C LEU A 16 27.72 -1.73 3.20
N ASN A 17 28.12 -0.46 3.10
CA ASN A 17 27.32 0.58 2.45
C ASN A 17 27.13 0.28 0.96
N ALA A 18 28.19 -0.12 0.25
CA ALA A 18 28.13 -0.50 -1.15
C ALA A 18 27.25 -1.74 -1.38
N GLY A 19 27.32 -2.72 -0.46
CA GLY A 19 26.47 -3.92 -0.48
C GLY A 19 24.99 -3.58 -0.34
N LEU A 20 24.63 -2.71 0.62
CA LEU A 20 23.25 -2.25 0.81
C LEU A 20 22.75 -1.48 -0.42
N LEU A 21 23.55 -0.56 -0.97
CA LEU A 21 23.19 0.20 -2.16
C LEU A 21 23.00 -0.72 -3.38
N GLY A 22 23.88 -1.71 -3.54
CA GLY A 22 23.81 -2.70 -4.62
C GLY A 22 22.59 -3.59 -4.50
N ALA A 23 22.26 -4.07 -3.30
CA ALA A 23 21.06 -4.87 -3.05
C ALA A 23 19.78 -4.09 -3.33
N TRP A 24 19.72 -2.81 -2.91
CA TRP A 24 18.60 -1.93 -3.20
C TRP A 24 18.42 -1.71 -4.71
N LEU A 25 19.50 -1.39 -5.42
CA LEU A 25 19.46 -1.17 -6.87
C LEU A 25 19.09 -2.46 -7.64
N TYR A 26 19.62 -3.60 -7.20
CA TYR A 26 19.31 -4.90 -7.79
C TYR A 26 17.82 -5.25 -7.60
N ARG A 27 17.29 -5.07 -6.39
CA ARG A 27 15.86 -5.29 -6.09
C ARG A 27 14.98 -4.36 -6.93
N GLN A 28 15.39 -3.11 -7.14
CA GLN A 28 14.66 -2.15 -7.98
C GLN A 28 14.66 -2.53 -9.47
N GLN A 29 15.79 -3.03 -10.01
CA GLN A 29 15.88 -3.46 -11.41
C GLN A 29 15.23 -4.82 -11.69
N HIS A 30 15.26 -5.74 -10.73
CA HIS A 30 14.76 -7.11 -10.88
C HIS A 30 13.42 -7.32 -10.17
N ARG A 31 12.65 -6.25 -9.92
CA ARG A 31 11.27 -6.41 -9.46
C ARG A 31 10.54 -7.31 -10.47
N PRO A 32 10.04 -8.50 -10.07
CA PRO A 32 9.25 -9.32 -10.96
C PRO A 32 8.08 -8.47 -11.48
N PRO A 33 7.67 -8.63 -12.75
CA PRO A 33 6.51 -7.91 -13.24
C PRO A 33 5.35 -8.21 -12.29
N ALA A 34 4.76 -7.15 -11.74
CA ALA A 34 3.65 -7.25 -10.82
C ALA A 34 2.63 -8.22 -11.43
N ARG A 35 2.36 -9.34 -10.74
CA ARG A 35 1.31 -10.23 -11.21
C ARG A 35 0.03 -9.40 -11.21
N PRO A 36 -0.71 -9.36 -12.34
CA PRO A 36 -1.92 -8.56 -12.40
C PRO A 36 -2.81 -8.95 -11.24
N PHE A 37 -3.07 -7.99 -10.36
CA PHE A 37 -3.95 -8.22 -9.23
C PHE A 37 -5.30 -8.68 -9.82
N PRO A 38 -5.91 -9.78 -9.34
CA PRO A 38 -7.15 -10.30 -9.91
C PRO A 38 -8.31 -9.40 -9.47
N TRP A 39 -8.35 -8.18 -9.98
CA TRP A 39 -9.59 -7.45 -10.13
C TRP A 39 -10.39 -8.25 -11.15
N GLY A 40 -11.24 -9.16 -10.68
CA GLY A 40 -12.15 -9.89 -11.57
C GLY A 40 -12.87 -8.90 -12.49
N GLU A 41 -13.34 -9.35 -13.65
CA GLU A 41 -13.99 -8.55 -14.72
C GLU A 41 -15.22 -7.70 -14.29
N GLY A 42 -15.49 -7.59 -13.00
CA GLY A 42 -16.42 -6.64 -12.41
C GLY A 42 -16.05 -5.19 -12.73
N LYS A 43 -17.09 -4.36 -12.87
CA LYS A 43 -16.99 -2.92 -13.15
C LYS A 43 -15.92 -2.28 -12.27
N ARG A 44 -14.97 -1.56 -12.90
CA ARG A 44 -13.91 -0.84 -12.19
C ARG A 44 -14.54 0.02 -11.08
N PRO A 45 -14.11 -0.10 -9.80
CA PRO A 45 -14.81 0.48 -8.66
C PRO A 45 -14.99 2.01 -8.74
N PHE A 46 -14.13 2.70 -9.49
CA PHE A 46 -14.24 4.14 -9.71
C PHE A 46 -15.28 4.55 -10.75
N VAL A 47 -15.64 3.67 -11.70
CA VAL A 47 -16.76 3.94 -12.64
C VAL A 47 -18.07 3.95 -11.86
N THR A 48 -18.26 2.98 -10.98
CA THR A 48 -19.41 2.93 -10.06
C THR A 48 -19.44 4.11 -9.09
N MET A 49 -18.28 4.65 -8.70
CA MET A 49 -18.21 5.85 -7.88
C MET A 49 -18.62 7.11 -8.66
N ALA A 50 -18.12 7.29 -9.87
CA ALA A 50 -18.52 8.43 -10.73
C ALA A 50 -20.03 8.43 -10.98
N ASP A 51 -20.62 7.26 -11.20
CA ASP A 51 -22.06 7.10 -11.40
C ASP A 51 -22.85 7.45 -10.11
N ARG A 52 -22.35 7.06 -8.92
CA ARG A 52 -22.97 7.42 -7.62
C ARG A 52 -22.87 8.91 -7.28
N LEU A 53 -21.89 9.60 -7.85
CA LEU A 53 -21.71 11.05 -7.68
C LEU A 53 -22.52 11.85 -8.69
N GLU A 54 -23.13 11.21 -9.69
CA GLU A 54 -23.93 11.84 -10.74
C GLU A 54 -23.15 12.94 -11.49
N LEU A 55 -21.84 12.74 -11.69
CA LEU A 55 -20.98 13.76 -12.29
C LEU A 55 -21.35 14.05 -13.74
N ALA A 56 -21.43 15.33 -14.09
CA ALA A 56 -21.60 15.78 -15.48
C ALA A 56 -20.36 15.47 -16.33
N SER A 57 -20.55 15.31 -17.65
CA SER A 57 -19.53 14.76 -18.56
C SER A 57 -18.12 15.37 -18.49
N PRO A 58 -17.89 16.70 -18.43
CA PRO A 58 -16.51 17.20 -18.36
C PRO A 58 -15.85 16.95 -16.99
N VAL A 59 -16.61 17.01 -15.90
CA VAL A 59 -16.10 16.73 -14.54
C VAL A 59 -15.87 15.22 -14.37
N ARG A 60 -16.77 14.40 -14.91
CA ARG A 60 -16.69 12.93 -14.89
C ARG A 60 -15.42 12.42 -15.55
N GLU A 61 -15.06 12.94 -16.71
CA GLU A 61 -13.85 12.52 -17.43
C GLU A 61 -12.58 12.85 -16.62
N ARG A 62 -12.49 14.08 -16.09
CA ARG A 62 -11.36 14.50 -15.24
C ARG A 62 -11.26 13.67 -13.97
N PHE A 63 -12.39 13.38 -13.33
CA PHE A 63 -12.45 12.51 -12.18
C PHE A 63 -11.93 11.10 -12.52
N LEU A 64 -12.39 10.50 -13.63
CA LEU A 64 -11.96 9.16 -14.04
C LEU A 64 -10.47 9.10 -14.42
N GLU A 65 -9.94 10.15 -15.05
CA GLU A 65 -8.50 10.29 -15.29
C GLU A 65 -7.72 10.36 -13.98
N GLN A 66 -8.14 11.22 -13.05
CA GLN A 66 -7.51 11.36 -11.75
C GLN A 66 -7.48 10.03 -10.98
N GLN A 67 -8.59 9.28 -11.00
CA GLN A 67 -8.61 7.93 -10.41
C GLN A 67 -7.64 6.98 -11.13
N ARG A 68 -7.55 7.00 -12.47
CA ARG A 68 -6.59 6.17 -13.21
C ARG A 68 -5.15 6.47 -12.84
N ILE A 69 -4.79 7.75 -12.73
CA ILE A 69 -3.46 8.19 -12.30
C ILE A 69 -3.16 7.67 -10.89
N PHE A 70 -4.06 7.89 -9.92
CA PHE A 70 -3.89 7.38 -8.56
C PHE A 70 -3.71 5.86 -8.51
N PHE A 71 -4.49 5.11 -9.28
CA PHE A 71 -4.37 3.65 -9.34
C PHE A 71 -3.03 3.20 -9.92
N ALA A 72 -2.56 3.82 -11.00
CA ALA A 72 -1.28 3.51 -11.60
C ALA A 72 -0.11 3.84 -10.65
N LEU A 73 -0.16 5.00 -10.00
CA LEU A 73 0.89 5.42 -9.06
C LEU A 73 1.00 4.53 -7.82
N THR A 74 -0.11 3.95 -7.37
CA THR A 74 -0.15 3.11 -6.16
C THR A 74 -0.13 1.61 -6.44
N GLU A 75 -0.02 1.19 -7.71
CA GLU A 75 -0.06 -0.23 -8.08
C GLU A 75 1.11 -1.01 -7.48
N ALA A 76 2.33 -0.48 -7.59
CA ALA A 76 3.53 -1.12 -7.04
C ALA A 76 3.43 -1.32 -5.52
N ASP A 77 3.12 -0.26 -4.77
CA ASP A 77 3.00 -0.32 -3.30
C ASP A 77 1.92 -1.29 -2.83
N ARG A 78 0.79 -1.39 -3.57
CA ARG A 78 -0.27 -2.36 -3.26
C ARG A 78 0.18 -3.80 -3.48
N CYS A 79 0.92 -4.05 -4.57
CA CYS A 79 1.50 -5.37 -4.84
C CYS A 79 2.52 -5.75 -3.76
N GLU A 80 3.44 -4.85 -3.42
CA GLU A 80 4.44 -5.08 -2.37
C GLU A 80 3.78 -5.31 -1.00
N LEU A 81 2.74 -4.55 -0.67
CA LEU A 81 2.01 -4.75 0.58
C LEU A 81 1.30 -6.11 0.62
N ALA A 82 0.75 -6.55 -0.51
CA ALA A 82 0.13 -7.88 -0.60
C ALA A 82 1.18 -9.01 -0.47
N GLU A 83 2.37 -8.82 -1.04
CA GLU A 83 3.50 -9.75 -0.91
C GLU A 83 4.01 -9.82 0.53
N ALA A 84 4.30 -8.67 1.17
CA ALA A 84 4.73 -8.61 2.57
C ALA A 84 3.72 -9.29 3.50
N ARG A 85 2.42 -9.08 3.29
CA ARG A 85 1.35 -9.76 4.05
C ARG A 85 1.24 -11.25 3.77
N ARG A 86 1.61 -11.71 2.57
CA ARG A 86 1.68 -13.15 2.26
C ARG A 86 2.88 -13.75 2.98
N GLU A 87 4.06 -13.15 2.86
CA GLU A 87 5.28 -13.60 3.52
C GLU A 87 5.12 -13.65 5.04
N LEU A 88 4.47 -12.64 5.63
CA LEU A 88 4.18 -12.64 7.07
C LEU A 88 3.31 -13.83 7.48
N ARG A 89 2.28 -14.16 6.69
CA ARG A 89 1.44 -15.34 6.95
C ARG A 89 2.21 -16.64 6.78
N GLU A 90 3.11 -16.71 5.81
CA GLU A 90 3.97 -17.89 5.58
C GLU A 90 4.97 -18.07 6.73
N GLU A 91 5.61 -17.01 7.20
CA GLU A 91 6.54 -17.04 8.34
C GLU A 91 5.84 -17.49 9.62
N LEU A 92 4.66 -16.91 9.92
CA LEU A 92 3.85 -17.28 11.08
C LEU A 92 3.34 -18.73 11.03
N ALA A 93 3.27 -19.35 9.84
CA ALA A 93 2.85 -20.72 9.66
C ALA A 93 4.00 -21.74 9.77
N ARG A 94 5.25 -21.30 9.92
CA ARG A 94 6.40 -22.20 10.07
C ARG A 94 6.39 -22.90 11.45
N PRO A 95 6.98 -24.10 11.56
CA PRO A 95 7.12 -24.79 12.85
C PRO A 95 7.92 -23.99 13.88
N GLU A 96 8.93 -23.25 13.43
CA GLU A 96 9.76 -22.36 14.23
C GLU A 96 9.80 -20.97 13.54
N PRO A 97 8.81 -20.09 13.81
CA PRO A 97 8.78 -18.76 13.21
C PRO A 97 9.97 -17.91 13.65
N ASP A 98 10.58 -17.18 12.72
CA ASP A 98 11.68 -16.25 13.02
C ASP A 98 11.12 -14.89 13.49
N PRO A 99 11.34 -14.49 14.77
CA PRO A 99 10.85 -13.21 15.29
C PRO A 99 11.44 -12.01 14.56
N ALA A 100 12.73 -12.07 14.17
CA ALA A 100 13.39 -10.97 13.50
C ALA A 100 12.79 -10.73 12.11
N ARG A 101 12.51 -11.82 11.38
CA ARG A 101 11.85 -11.74 10.07
C ARG A 101 10.43 -11.19 10.17
N ILE A 102 9.69 -11.56 11.21
CA ILE A 102 8.35 -11.02 11.48
C ILE A 102 8.42 -9.50 11.69
N ASP A 103 9.35 -9.03 12.53
CA ASP A 103 9.53 -7.60 12.81
C ASP A 103 9.89 -6.81 11.53
N GLU A 104 10.76 -7.36 10.68
CA GLU A 104 11.08 -6.79 9.35
C GLU A 104 9.83 -6.63 8.47
N LEU A 105 9.04 -7.71 8.32
CA LEU A 105 7.84 -7.72 7.48
C LEU A 105 6.74 -6.78 8.00
N LEU A 106 6.64 -6.64 9.33
CA LEU A 106 5.74 -5.68 9.96
C LEU A 106 6.20 -4.24 9.70
N SER A 107 7.50 -3.96 9.79
CA SER A 107 8.06 -2.64 9.47
C SER A 107 7.82 -2.28 8.00
N GLU A 108 8.14 -3.19 7.07
CA GLU A 108 7.91 -3.00 5.63
C GLU A 108 6.43 -2.76 5.33
N SER A 109 5.54 -3.55 5.94
CA SER A 109 4.09 -3.34 5.82
C SER A 109 3.66 -1.98 6.35
N ALA A 110 4.20 -1.51 7.47
CA ALA A 110 3.85 -0.21 8.05
C ALA A 110 4.28 0.94 7.13
N GLU A 111 5.48 0.88 6.58
CA GLU A 111 6.00 1.86 5.62
C GLU A 111 5.15 1.94 4.35
N LEU A 112 4.79 0.79 3.77
CA LEU A 112 3.93 0.70 2.59
C LEU A 112 2.52 1.23 2.85
N ASN A 113 1.92 0.92 4.00
CA ASN A 113 0.63 1.51 4.39
C ASN A 113 0.72 3.03 4.52
N ALA A 114 1.78 3.55 5.14
CA ALA A 114 1.97 5.00 5.27
C ALA A 114 2.14 5.69 3.92
N ALA A 115 2.81 5.06 2.94
CA ALA A 115 2.92 5.57 1.57
C ALA A 115 1.56 5.60 0.87
N LEU A 116 0.79 4.51 0.95
CA LEU A 116 -0.55 4.43 0.37
C LEU A 116 -1.53 5.43 1.01
N ASP A 117 -1.47 5.62 2.33
CA ASP A 117 -2.30 6.60 3.04
C ASP A 117 -1.97 8.04 2.59
N ARG A 118 -0.69 8.39 2.40
CA ARG A 118 -0.29 9.69 1.86
C ARG A 118 -0.83 9.91 0.44
N ALA A 119 -0.62 8.94 -0.45
CA ALA A 119 -1.11 9.01 -1.84
C ALA A 119 -2.64 9.10 -1.89
N PHE A 120 -3.34 8.40 -0.99
CA PHE A 120 -4.79 8.48 -0.87
C PHE A 120 -5.24 9.88 -0.44
N VAL A 121 -4.64 10.46 0.60
CA VAL A 121 -4.97 11.81 1.07
C VAL A 121 -4.75 12.84 -0.04
N GLU A 122 -3.61 12.77 -0.75
CA GLU A 122 -3.32 13.64 -1.89
C GLU A 122 -4.37 13.51 -2.98
N ASN A 123 -4.73 12.28 -3.37
CA ASN A 123 -5.78 12.04 -4.36
C ASN A 123 -7.15 12.59 -3.91
N VAL A 124 -7.49 12.49 -2.62
CA VAL A 124 -8.73 13.06 -2.07
C VAL A 124 -8.73 14.58 -2.19
N LEU A 125 -7.63 15.24 -1.87
CA LEU A 125 -7.50 16.70 -1.98
C LEU A 125 -7.65 17.15 -3.43
N VAL A 126 -6.90 16.56 -4.35
CA VAL A 126 -6.99 16.86 -5.80
C VAL A 126 -8.41 16.60 -6.32
N THR A 127 -9.03 15.50 -5.91
CA THR A 127 -10.42 15.19 -6.32
C THR A 127 -11.39 16.25 -5.78
N CYS A 128 -11.26 16.70 -4.54
CA CYS A 128 -12.12 17.74 -3.96
C CYS A 128 -12.04 19.07 -4.71
N GLU A 129 -10.88 19.41 -5.29
CA GLU A 129 -10.70 20.60 -6.13
C GLU A 129 -11.44 20.51 -7.48
N LEU A 130 -11.62 19.28 -7.99
CA LEU A 130 -12.36 19.03 -9.24
C LEU A 130 -13.89 19.11 -9.05
N LEU A 131 -14.38 18.88 -7.84
CA LEU A 131 -15.80 18.73 -7.53
C LEU A 131 -16.44 20.03 -7.02
N GLY A 132 -17.69 20.27 -7.41
CA GLY A 132 -18.54 21.28 -6.80
C GLY A 132 -18.88 20.97 -5.34
N PRO A 133 -19.45 21.92 -4.58
CA PRO A 133 -19.69 21.74 -3.13
C PRO A 133 -20.58 20.53 -2.81
N GLU A 134 -21.65 20.31 -3.57
CA GLU A 134 -22.58 19.18 -3.35
C GLU A 134 -21.96 17.83 -3.72
N GLU A 135 -21.24 17.76 -4.84
CA GLU A 135 -20.53 16.56 -5.29
C GLU A 135 -19.41 16.19 -4.30
N ARG A 136 -18.69 17.20 -3.79
CA ARG A 136 -17.65 17.02 -2.77
C ARG A 136 -18.22 16.43 -1.50
N GLN A 137 -19.36 16.92 -1.02
CA GLN A 137 -20.02 16.37 0.17
C GLN A 137 -20.42 14.90 -0.05
N ARG A 138 -21.01 14.59 -1.22
CA ARG A 138 -21.33 13.20 -1.61
C ARG A 138 -20.08 12.33 -1.66
N TYR A 139 -19.01 12.82 -2.26
CA TYR A 139 -17.72 12.11 -2.33
C TYR A 139 -17.15 11.79 -0.95
N LEU A 140 -17.09 12.79 -0.06
CA LEU A 140 -16.60 12.60 1.30
C LEU A 140 -17.45 11.59 2.10
N SER A 141 -18.76 11.55 1.87
CA SER A 141 -19.65 10.56 2.50
C SER A 141 -19.38 9.10 2.06
N LEU A 142 -18.76 8.92 0.88
CA LEU A 142 -18.39 7.60 0.35
C LEU A 142 -17.03 7.11 0.86
N LEU A 143 -16.15 8.02 1.34
CA LEU A 143 -14.79 7.67 1.77
C LEU A 143 -14.72 6.57 2.85
N PRO A 144 -15.56 6.56 3.90
CA PRO A 144 -15.50 5.52 4.92
C PRO A 144 -15.71 4.10 4.37
N ARG A 145 -16.42 3.97 3.23
CA ARG A 145 -16.68 2.68 2.57
C ARG A 145 -15.53 2.23 1.68
N MET A 146 -14.61 3.12 1.34
CA MET A 146 -13.47 2.85 0.46
C MET A 146 -12.21 2.43 1.22
N ARG A 147 -12.12 2.74 2.52
CA ARG A 147 -11.04 2.22 3.33
C ARG A 147 -11.21 0.70 3.41
N PRO A 148 -10.20 -0.12 3.07
CA PRO A 148 -10.28 -1.56 3.29
C PRO A 148 -10.65 -1.77 4.77
N PRO A 149 -11.52 -2.76 5.08
CA PRO A 149 -11.96 -2.97 6.45
C PRO A 149 -10.72 -3.12 7.32
N ALA A 150 -10.43 -2.08 8.11
CA ALA A 150 -9.41 -2.14 9.14
C ALA A 150 -9.71 -3.37 9.97
N ALA A 151 -8.70 -4.20 10.21
CA ALA A 151 -8.76 -5.54 10.81
C ALA A 151 -9.93 -5.71 11.80
N GLY A 152 -11.10 -6.06 11.25
CA GLY A 152 -12.38 -6.22 11.93
C GLY A 152 -12.91 -5.01 12.72
N PRO A 153 -14.23 -4.71 12.67
CA PRO A 153 -14.85 -4.14 13.87
C PRO A 153 -14.60 -5.09 15.06
N PRO A 154 -14.50 -4.59 16.31
CA PRO A 154 -14.42 -5.45 17.48
C PRO A 154 -15.55 -6.47 17.40
N ARG A 155 -15.18 -7.75 17.29
CA ARG A 155 -16.15 -8.85 17.30
C ARG A 155 -16.95 -8.69 18.60
N PRO A 156 -18.29 -8.58 18.56
CA PRO A 156 -19.06 -8.39 19.77
C PRO A 156 -18.74 -9.54 20.75
N PRO A 157 -18.44 -9.24 22.02
CA PRO A 157 -18.17 -10.27 23.00
C PRO A 157 -19.46 -11.08 23.22
N GLY A 158 -19.42 -12.39 22.99
CA GLY A 158 -20.37 -13.30 23.63
C GLY A 158 -21.62 -13.71 22.86
N GLY A 159 -21.52 -14.07 21.58
CA GLY A 159 -22.46 -15.04 21.01
C GLY A 159 -22.15 -16.44 21.53
N ALA A 160 -22.61 -16.79 22.74
CA ALA A 160 -22.50 -18.14 23.27
C ALA A 160 -23.23 -19.11 22.31
N PRO A 161 -22.67 -20.29 22.01
CA PRO A 161 -23.39 -21.30 21.24
C PRO A 161 -24.56 -21.80 22.08
N SER A 162 -25.79 -21.47 21.67
CA SER A 162 -26.98 -22.17 22.12
C SER A 162 -26.86 -23.63 21.68
N ARG A 163 -26.76 -24.52 22.67
CA ARG A 163 -26.82 -25.98 22.51
C ARG A 163 -28.22 -26.43 22.13
#